data_AF-D8QHF0-F1
#
_entry.id   AF-D8QHF0-F1
#
_cell.length_a   1.000
_cell.length_b   1.000
_cell.length_c   1.000
_cell.angle_alpha   90.00
_cell.angle_beta   90.00
_cell.angle_gamma   90.00
#
_symmetry.space_group_name_H-M   'P 1'
#
loop_
_entity.id
_entity.type
_entity.pdbx_description
1 polymer ?
#
loop_
_entity_poly.entity_id
_entity_poly.type
_entity_poly.pdbx_seq_one_letter_code
_entity_poly.pdbx_strand_id
1 'polypeptide(L)'
;MPSPWPQDCAMEAESHRSHYLLTYDSEESQHDMIIRAFDGRLITAPVDILPSTKVLDSATGTGIWTLQASARYPDASFTGIDIESANFPVSPPPDTEFLVHSITALPEEWSSTFDLVHQRLLISSLCAEQSEKHIAS
;
A
#
# COMPACT_ATOMS: atom_id res chain seq x y z
N MET A 1 49.80 23.28 -16.46
CA MET A 1 48.71 23.48 -17.43
C MET A 1 47.42 23.00 -16.78
N PRO A 2 46.34 23.80 -16.73
CA PRO A 2 45.11 23.38 -16.08
C PRO A 2 44.24 22.54 -17.02
N SER A 3 43.48 21.61 -16.43
CA SER A 3 42.50 20.71 -17.08
C SER A 3 41.37 21.51 -17.77
N PRO A 4 40.81 21.04 -18.91
CA PRO A 4 39.80 21.79 -19.67
C PRO A 4 38.34 21.49 -19.26
N TRP A 5 38.08 20.81 -18.15
CA TRP A 5 36.70 20.45 -17.76
C TRP A 5 36.15 21.38 -16.67
N PRO A 6 34.91 21.92 -16.81
CA PRO A 6 34.25 22.68 -15.77
C PRO A 6 34.06 21.83 -14.51
N GLN A 7 34.24 22.46 -13.34
CA GLN A 7 34.19 21.81 -12.03
C GLN A 7 32.75 21.55 -11.51
N ASP A 8 31.77 21.52 -12.40
CA ASP A 8 30.35 21.35 -12.06
C ASP A 8 29.82 20.00 -12.57
N CYS A 9 30.53 18.91 -12.28
CA CYS A 9 30.00 17.55 -12.39
C CYS A 9 29.93 16.91 -11.00
N ALA A 10 29.25 17.58 -10.08
CA ALA A 10 28.88 17.01 -8.78
C ALA A 10 27.51 17.51 -8.33
N MET A 11 26.57 17.75 -9.26
CA MET A 11 25.16 17.85 -8.96
C MET A 11 24.39 17.46 -10.20
N GLU A 12 23.98 16.19 -10.25
CA GLU A 12 22.74 15.74 -10.89
C GLU A 12 22.47 14.31 -10.40
N ALA A 13 22.45 14.16 -9.08
CA ALA A 13 21.53 13.20 -8.49
C ALA A 13 20.14 13.85 -8.60
N GLU A 14 19.57 13.82 -9.81
CA GLU A 14 18.18 14.20 -10.03
C GLU A 14 17.33 13.27 -9.16
N SER A 15 16.92 13.84 -8.03
CA SER A 15 15.69 13.58 -7.29
C SER A 15 14.76 12.62 -8.04
N HIS A 16 14.84 11.33 -7.72
CA HIS A 16 13.70 10.43 -7.82
C HIS A 16 12.64 10.96 -6.85
N ARG A 17 11.89 11.96 -7.31
CA ARG A 17 10.74 12.48 -6.60
C ARG A 17 9.72 11.37 -6.68
N SER A 18 9.71 10.48 -5.69
CA SER A 18 8.66 9.46 -5.58
C SER A 18 7.34 10.23 -5.73
N HIS A 19 6.52 9.82 -6.70
CA HIS A 19 5.19 10.41 -6.94
C HIS A 19 4.22 10.12 -5.79
N TYR A 20 4.73 9.59 -4.68
CA TYR A 20 4.05 9.38 -3.42
C TYR A 20 3.71 10.72 -2.77
N LEU A 21 2.43 11.03 -2.74
CA LEU A 21 1.91 12.33 -2.30
C LEU A 21 1.88 12.47 -0.77
N LEU A 22 1.93 11.35 -0.05
CA LEU A 22 1.76 11.31 1.40
C LEU A 22 3.07 10.98 2.10
N THR A 23 3.24 11.59 3.27
CA THR A 23 4.32 11.28 4.21
C THR A 23 3.90 10.17 5.15
N TYR A 24 4.86 9.45 5.72
CA TYR A 24 4.64 8.42 6.75
C TYR A 24 3.70 8.92 7.87
N ASP A 25 4.04 10.05 8.51
CA ASP A 25 3.25 10.62 9.62
C ASP A 25 1.81 10.97 9.22
N SER A 26 1.60 11.39 7.97
CA SER A 26 0.26 11.72 7.48
C SER A 26 -0.61 10.48 7.29
N GLU A 27 -0.04 9.35 6.87
CA GLU A 27 -0.80 8.09 6.73
C GLU A 27 -1.18 7.50 8.08
N GLU A 28 -0.24 7.49 9.02
CA GLU A 28 -0.44 7.06 10.39
C GLU A 28 -1.56 7.86 11.08
N SER A 29 -1.54 9.19 10.91
CA SER A 29 -2.58 10.08 11.42
C SER A 29 -3.95 9.82 10.77
N GLN A 30 -3.99 9.57 9.47
CA GLN A 30 -5.22 9.22 8.75
C GLN A 30 -5.78 7.89 9.24
N HIS A 31 -4.92 6.89 9.46
CA HIS A 31 -5.32 5.60 10.01
C HIS A 31 -5.96 5.77 11.39
N ASP A 32 -5.29 6.46 12.31
CA ASP A 32 -5.81 6.72 13.65
C ASP A 32 -7.16 7.44 13.63
N MET A 33 -7.31 8.44 12.76
CA MET A 33 -8.57 9.15 12.58
C MET A 33 -9.69 8.22 12.10
N ILE A 34 -9.41 7.38 11.11
CA ILE A 34 -10.39 6.42 10.57
C ILE A 34 -10.79 5.41 11.63
N ILE A 35 -9.83 4.78 12.30
CA ILE A 35 -10.11 3.76 13.32
C ILE A 35 -10.95 4.34 14.46
N ARG A 36 -10.66 5.57 14.91
CA ARG A 36 -11.50 6.25 15.90
C ARG A 36 -12.91 6.54 15.39
N ALA A 37 -13.05 6.97 14.14
CA ALA A 37 -14.36 7.23 13.53
C ALA A 37 -15.22 5.97 13.40
N PHE A 38 -14.61 4.78 13.38
CA PHE A 38 -15.29 3.49 13.33
C PHE A 38 -15.30 2.73 14.66
N ASP A 39 -15.19 3.44 15.79
CA ASP A 39 -15.23 2.89 17.15
C ASP A 39 -14.17 1.80 17.39
N GLY A 40 -12.97 1.97 16.82
CA GLY A 40 -11.87 1.02 16.97
C GLY A 40 -11.93 -0.18 16.01
N ARG A 41 -12.91 -0.25 15.10
CA ARG A 41 -13.04 -1.38 14.17
C ARG A 41 -12.09 -1.26 12.99
N LEU A 42 -11.25 -2.28 12.79
CA LEU A 42 -10.38 -2.41 11.61
C LEU A 42 -11.14 -2.88 10.35
N ILE A 43 -12.16 -3.73 10.55
CA ILE A 43 -12.99 -4.30 9.48
C ILE A 43 -14.44 -3.91 9.76
N THR A 44 -15.05 -3.20 8.81
CA THR A 44 -16.45 -2.77 8.90
C THR A 44 -17.38 -3.57 7.99
N ALA A 45 -16.82 -4.39 7.09
CA ALA A 45 -17.57 -5.30 6.25
C ALA A 45 -18.27 -6.36 7.13
N PRO A 46 -19.48 -6.80 6.77
CA PRO A 46 -20.20 -7.86 7.47
C PRO A 46 -19.63 -9.24 7.11
N VAL A 47 -18.34 -9.44 7.39
CA VAL A 47 -17.60 -10.68 7.12
C VAL A 47 -16.94 -11.16 8.40
N ASP A 48 -17.04 -12.46 8.65
CA ASP A 48 -16.31 -13.10 9.73
C ASP A 48 -14.91 -13.47 9.21
N ILE A 49 -13.88 -13.02 9.94
CA ILE A 49 -12.51 -13.45 9.68
C ILE A 49 -12.30 -14.78 10.40
N LEU A 50 -12.17 -15.83 9.60
CA LEU A 50 -11.98 -17.20 10.06
C LEU A 50 -10.51 -17.59 9.94
N PRO A 51 -10.08 -18.68 10.60
CA PRO A 51 -8.78 -19.27 10.34
C PRO A 51 -8.60 -19.55 8.85
N SER A 52 -7.41 -19.26 8.32
CA SER A 52 -7.05 -19.36 6.89
C SER A 52 -7.74 -18.38 5.94
N THR A 53 -8.49 -17.39 6.45
CA THR A 53 -8.99 -16.29 5.62
C THR A 53 -7.82 -15.55 4.97
N LYS A 54 -7.91 -15.29 3.66
CA LYS A 54 -6.92 -14.54 2.90
C LYS A 54 -7.38 -13.10 2.69
N VAL A 55 -6.58 -12.15 3.17
CA VAL A 55 -6.92 -10.72 3.13
C VAL A 55 -5.90 -9.97 2.27
N LEU A 56 -6.38 -9.18 1.31
CA LEU A 56 -5.58 -8.23 0.55
C LEU A 56 -5.80 -6.81 1.10
N ASP A 57 -4.73 -6.10 1.43
CA ASP A 57 -4.75 -4.65 1.65
C ASP A 57 -4.22 -3.93 0.39
N SER A 58 -5.15 -3.36 -0.37
CA SER A 58 -4.90 -2.69 -1.64
C SER A 58 -4.47 -1.24 -1.43
N ALA A 59 -3.27 -0.88 -1.91
CA ALA A 59 -2.58 0.38 -1.61
C ALA A 59 -2.34 0.57 -0.10
N THR A 60 -1.57 -0.38 0.45
CA THR A 60 -1.32 -0.53 1.89
C THR A 60 -0.46 0.59 2.48
N GLY A 61 0.31 1.31 1.65
CA GLY A 61 1.26 2.34 2.06
C GLY A 61 2.22 1.88 3.13
N THR A 62 2.19 2.52 4.29
CA THR A 62 2.96 2.11 5.49
C THR A 62 2.67 0.69 5.98
N GLY A 63 1.53 0.11 5.61
CA GLY A 63 1.10 -1.19 6.09
C GLY A 63 0.54 -1.19 7.52
N ILE A 64 0.34 -0.01 8.16
CA ILE A 64 -0.16 0.07 9.54
C ILE A 64 -1.46 -0.72 9.74
N TRP A 65 -2.39 -0.62 8.78
CA TRP A 65 -3.64 -1.34 8.88
C TRP A 65 -3.42 -2.85 8.84
N THR A 66 -2.63 -3.32 7.87
CA THR A 66 -2.27 -4.73 7.71
C THR A 66 -1.63 -5.30 8.97
N LEU A 67 -0.68 -4.58 9.57
CA LEU A 67 -0.02 -5.00 10.81
C LEU A 67 -0.98 -5.07 12.01
N GLN A 68 -1.91 -4.11 12.14
CA GLN A 68 -2.90 -4.16 13.21
C GLN A 68 -3.94 -5.27 12.98
N ALA A 69 -4.32 -5.51 11.73
CA ALA A 69 -5.25 -6.57 11.36
C ALA A 69 -4.63 -7.96 11.60
N SER A 70 -3.38 -8.20 11.21
CA SER A 70 -2.69 -9.48 11.45
C SER A 70 -2.50 -9.76 12.93
N ALA A 71 -2.10 -8.75 13.72
CA ALA A 71 -2.04 -8.89 15.17
C ALA A 71 -3.40 -9.25 15.81
N ARG A 72 -4.52 -8.82 15.20
CA ARG A 72 -5.88 -9.09 15.69
C ARG A 72 -6.43 -10.44 15.23
N TYR A 73 -5.96 -10.95 14.10
CA TYR A 73 -6.42 -12.19 13.45
C TYR A 73 -5.22 -13.05 13.01
N PRO A 74 -4.44 -13.61 13.95
CA PRO A 74 -3.16 -14.27 13.65
C PRO A 74 -3.30 -15.60 12.87
N ASP A 75 -4.52 -16.14 12.75
CA ASP A 75 -4.80 -17.35 11.98
C ASP A 75 -5.21 -17.05 10.53
N ALA A 76 -5.36 -15.78 10.15
CA ALA A 76 -5.58 -15.33 8.78
C ALA A 76 -4.25 -14.95 8.13
N SER A 77 -4.20 -14.89 6.80
CA SER A 77 -3.02 -14.45 6.07
C SER A 77 -3.27 -13.12 5.38
N PHE A 78 -2.29 -12.23 5.42
CA PHE A 78 -2.39 -10.86 4.95
C PHE A 78 -1.37 -10.57 3.86
N THR A 79 -1.83 -10.01 2.74
CA THR A 79 -0.98 -9.51 1.66
C THR A 79 -1.22 -8.01 1.54
N GLY A 80 -0.22 -7.18 1.81
CA GLY A 80 -0.26 -5.75 1.55
C GLY A 80 0.41 -5.42 0.21
N ILE A 81 -0.24 -4.61 -0.63
CA ILE A 81 0.37 -4.15 -1.89
C ILE A 81 0.40 -2.64 -1.99
N ASP A 82 1.49 -2.12 -2.54
CA ASP A 82 1.61 -0.71 -2.95
C ASP A 82 2.53 -0.61 -4.17
N ILE A 83 2.47 0.49 -4.90
CA ILE A 83 3.37 0.79 -6.03
C ILE A 83 4.78 1.17 -5.56
N GLU A 84 4.94 1.57 -4.29
CA GLU A 84 6.19 2.00 -3.68
C GLU A 84 6.50 1.17 -2.42
N SER A 85 7.74 0.68 -2.29
CA SER A 85 8.16 -0.11 -1.12
C SER A 85 8.79 0.72 -0.01
N ALA A 86 9.07 2.00 -0.25
CA ALA A 86 9.77 2.89 0.68
C ALA A 86 9.16 2.91 2.10
N ASN A 87 7.85 2.72 2.21
CA ASN A 87 7.13 2.75 3.48
C ASN A 87 6.79 1.35 4.04
N PHE A 88 7.21 0.27 3.39
CA PHE A 88 6.89 -1.07 3.88
C PHE A 88 7.52 -1.37 5.23
N PRO A 89 6.86 -2.19 6.07
CA PRO A 89 7.43 -2.66 7.31
C PRO A 89 8.73 -3.46 7.10
N VAL A 90 9.76 -3.16 7.89
CA VAL A 90 11.08 -3.82 7.78
C VAL A 90 11.04 -5.31 8.13
N SER A 91 10.15 -5.69 9.05
CA SER A 91 10.04 -7.07 9.56
C SER A 91 8.56 -7.41 9.76
N PRO A 92 7.86 -7.85 8.70
CA PRO A 92 6.47 -8.27 8.82
C PRO A 92 6.32 -9.56 9.65
N PRO A 93 5.15 -9.79 10.27
CA PRO A 93 4.79 -11.07 10.87
C PRO A 93 4.83 -12.24 9.86
N PRO A 94 4.99 -13.50 10.31
CA PRO A 94 5.07 -14.67 9.42
C PRO A 94 3.84 -14.90 8.54
N ASP A 95 2.68 -14.44 9.00
CA ASP A 95 1.37 -14.50 8.35
C ASP A 95 1.08 -13.29 7.45
N THR A 96 2.06 -12.38 7.30
CA THR A 96 1.92 -11.13 6.54
C THR A 96 3.05 -10.98 5.51
N GLU A 97 2.70 -10.60 4.29
CA GLU A 97 3.66 -10.23 3.25
C GLU A 97 3.35 -8.84 2.65
N PHE A 98 4.39 -8.17 2.15
CA PHE A 98 4.28 -6.89 1.46
C PHE A 98 4.93 -6.98 0.08
N LEU A 99 4.17 -6.62 -0.96
CA LEU A 99 4.59 -6.78 -2.36
C LEU A 99 4.45 -5.46 -3.11
N VAL A 100 5.42 -5.17 -3.98
CA VAL A 100 5.33 -4.03 -4.89
C VAL A 100 4.41 -4.41 -6.05
N HIS A 101 3.19 -3.87 -6.06
CA HIS A 101 2.19 -4.14 -7.10
C HIS A 101 1.31 -2.93 -7.38
N SER A 102 1.00 -2.71 -8.66
CA SER A 102 -0.09 -1.80 -9.04
C SER A 102 -1.44 -2.46 -8.81
N ILE A 103 -2.36 -1.72 -8.19
CA ILE A 103 -3.77 -2.12 -8.01
C ILE A 103 -4.54 -2.16 -9.34
N THR A 104 -4.02 -1.54 -10.41
CA THR A 104 -4.65 -1.51 -11.75
C THR A 104 -4.19 -2.63 -12.67
N ALA A 105 -3.22 -3.43 -12.23
CA ALA A 105 -2.63 -4.48 -13.06
C ALA A 105 -2.27 -5.69 -12.19
N LEU A 106 -3.23 -6.23 -11.43
CA LEU A 106 -3.01 -7.39 -10.55
C LEU A 106 -2.72 -8.67 -11.34
N PRO A 107 -2.00 -9.65 -10.76
CA PRO A 107 -1.72 -10.93 -11.41
C PRO A 107 -3.00 -11.72 -11.68
N GLU A 108 -3.09 -12.40 -12.82
CA GLU A 108 -4.26 -13.19 -13.18
C GLU A 108 -4.48 -14.35 -12.20
N GLU A 109 -3.38 -14.92 -11.68
CA GLU A 109 -3.39 -15.98 -10.67
C GLU A 109 -4.04 -15.56 -9.34
N TRP A 110 -4.21 -14.26 -9.08
CA TRP A 110 -4.88 -13.76 -7.88
C TRP A 110 -6.41 -13.74 -8.00
N SER A 111 -6.94 -14.06 -9.19
CA SER A 111 -8.38 -14.22 -9.37
C SER A 111 -8.94 -15.25 -8.40
N SER A 112 -9.99 -14.86 -7.66
CA SER A 112 -10.63 -15.71 -6.63
C SER A 112 -9.69 -16.20 -5.51
N THR A 113 -8.62 -15.46 -5.22
CA THR A 113 -7.65 -15.84 -4.17
C THR A 113 -7.97 -15.26 -2.79
N PHE A 114 -8.54 -14.06 -2.73
CA PHE A 114 -8.77 -13.34 -1.47
C PHE A 114 -10.24 -13.40 -1.06
N ASP A 115 -10.48 -13.67 0.23
CA ASP A 115 -11.81 -13.68 0.84
C ASP A 115 -12.26 -12.26 1.22
N LEU A 116 -11.30 -11.38 1.49
CA LEU A 116 -11.52 -9.97 1.80
C LEU A 116 -10.48 -9.11 1.09
N VAL A 117 -10.95 -8.07 0.40
CA VAL A 117 -10.11 -6.98 -0.10
C VAL A 117 -10.45 -5.73 0.70
N HIS A 118 -9.47 -5.24 1.44
CA HIS A 118 -9.52 -3.97 2.13
C HIS A 118 -8.88 -2.88 1.27
N GLN A 119 -9.50 -1.70 1.24
CA GLN A 119 -9.01 -0.55 0.48
C GLN A 119 -9.55 0.74 1.08
N ARG A 120 -8.70 1.75 1.25
CA ARG A 120 -9.09 3.07 1.77
C ARG A 120 -8.30 4.18 1.05
N LEU A 121 -8.85 5.39 1.07
CA LEU A 121 -8.13 6.64 0.75
C LEU A 121 -7.52 6.76 -0.67
N LEU A 122 -7.93 5.93 -1.64
CA LEU A 122 -7.51 6.05 -3.04
C LEU A 122 -8.07 7.27 -3.80
N ILE A 123 -9.03 7.99 -3.21
CA ILE A 123 -9.66 9.16 -3.85
C ILE A 123 -8.67 10.31 -4.07
N SER A 124 -7.56 10.37 -3.32
CA SER A 124 -6.52 11.40 -3.50
C SER A 124 -5.39 11.02 -4.46
N SER A 125 -5.27 9.76 -4.89
CA SER A 125 -4.17 9.27 -5.74
C SER A 125 -4.59 8.96 -7.19
N LEU A 126 -5.88 8.67 -7.43
CA LEU A 126 -6.42 8.37 -8.75
C LEU A 126 -6.96 9.62 -9.46
N CYS A 127 -6.11 10.62 -9.73
CA CYS A 127 -6.55 11.77 -10.51
C CYS A 127 -6.51 11.47 -12.03
N ALA A 128 -7.71 11.19 -12.56
CA ALA A 128 -8.22 11.33 -13.93
C ALA A 128 -7.62 10.55 -15.13
N GLU A 129 -6.34 10.15 -15.18
CA GLU A 129 -5.80 9.56 -16.44
C GLU A 129 -5.89 8.03 -16.52
N GLN A 130 -6.13 7.33 -15.40
CA GLN A 130 -6.10 5.86 -15.38
C GLN A 130 -7.48 5.17 -15.53
N SER A 131 -8.59 5.91 -15.45
CA SER A 131 -9.93 5.32 -15.58
C SER A 131 -10.35 5.04 -17.02
N GLU A 132 -9.72 5.64 -18.03
CA GLU A 132 -10.19 5.52 -19.42
C GLU A 132 -9.81 4.21 -20.12
N LYS A 133 -8.87 3.43 -19.59
CA LYS A 133 -8.39 2.20 -20.26
C LYS A 133 -9.13 0.91 -19.94
N HIS A 134 -10.10 0.90 -19.03
CA HIS A 134 -10.71 -0.35 -18.54
C HIS A 134 -12.22 -0.51 -18.76
N ILE A 135 -12.87 0.36 -19.55
CA ILE A 135 -14.29 0.20 -19.96
C ILE A 135 -14.44 -0.46 -21.35
N ALA A 136 -13.35 -0.90 -21.99
CA ALA A 136 -13.44 -1.59 -23.28
C ALA A 136 -12.41 -2.72 -23.45
N SER A 137 -12.77 -3.92 -22.99
CA SER A 137 -12.62 -5.18 -23.75
C SER A 137 -13.43 -6.30 -23.10
#